data_AF-A0A963G0V5-F1
#
_entry.id   AF-A0A963G0V5-F1
#
_cell.length_a   1.000
_cell.length_b   1.000
_cell.length_c   1.000
_cell.angle_alpha   90.00
_cell.angle_beta   90.00
_cell.angle_gamma   90.00
#
_symmetry.space_group_name_H-M   'P 1'
#
loop_
_entity.id
_entity.type
_entity.pdbx_description
1 polymer ?
#
loop_
_entity_poly.entity_id
_entity_poly.type
_entity_poly.pdbx_seq_one_letter_code
_entity_poly.pdbx_strand_id
1 'polypeptide(L)'
;FTADACPDRHLDAARWLGADLTGATDDDAGERLASRLIELMRITGIPNGVGGVGYGSADLPTLAAGAWAQQRLVRNAPKAVDEAGLGELFGSALCYW
;
A
#
# COMPACT_ATOMS: atom_id res chain seq x y z
N PHE A 1 -1.80 5.39 -1.90
CA PHE A 1 -0.78 6.16 -2.65
C PHE A 1 -0.99 6.11 -4.17
N THR A 2 -1.12 4.94 -4.80
CA THR A 2 -1.20 4.80 -6.28
C THR A 2 -2.60 4.84 -6.88
N ALA A 3 -3.65 4.84 -6.05
CA ALA A 3 -5.04 4.66 -6.50
C ALA A 3 -5.48 5.72 -7.52
N ASP A 4 -5.21 6.99 -7.24
CA ASP A 4 -5.54 8.14 -8.09
C ASP A 4 -4.82 8.15 -9.45
N ALA A 5 -3.73 7.40 -9.63
CA ALA A 5 -3.07 7.30 -10.92
C ALA A 5 -3.76 6.33 -11.88
N CYS A 6 -4.40 5.28 -11.36
CA CYS A 6 -5.12 4.28 -12.15
C CYS A 6 -6.30 3.71 -11.33
N PRO A 7 -7.35 4.50 -11.04
CA PRO A 7 -8.44 4.09 -10.16
C PRO A 7 -9.21 2.89 -10.72
N ASP A 8 -9.42 2.87 -12.04
CA ASP A 8 -9.97 1.75 -12.80
C ASP A 8 -9.25 0.43 -12.51
N ARG A 9 -7.91 0.43 -12.56
CA ARG A 9 -7.10 -0.76 -12.30
C ARG A 9 -7.15 -1.23 -10.85
N HIS A 10 -7.35 -0.31 -9.90
CA HIS A 10 -7.51 -0.67 -8.49
C HIS A 10 -8.89 -1.29 -8.23
N LEU A 11 -9.94 -0.75 -8.85
CA LEU A 11 -11.28 -1.34 -8.79
C LEU A 11 -11.32 -2.72 -9.45
N ASP A 12 -10.67 -2.91 -10.59
CA ASP A 12 -10.55 -4.23 -11.24
C ASP A 12 -9.83 -5.24 -10.34
N ALA A 13 -8.71 -4.85 -9.74
CA ALA A 13 -8.00 -5.70 -8.78
C ALA A 13 -8.87 -6.06 -7.57
N ALA A 14 -9.58 -5.08 -7.01
CA ALA A 14 -10.49 -5.30 -5.88
C ALA A 14 -11.61 -6.29 -6.25
N ARG A 15 -12.19 -6.15 -7.45
CA ARG A 15 -13.19 -7.08 -7.99
C ARG A 15 -12.65 -8.49 -8.12
N TRP A 16 -11.45 -8.67 -8.69
CA TRP A 16 -10.84 -9.99 -8.85
C TRP A 16 -10.51 -10.66 -7.51
N LEU A 17 -10.22 -9.87 -6.49
CA LEU A 17 -10.01 -10.33 -5.11
C LEU A 17 -11.33 -10.55 -4.35
N GLY A 18 -12.47 -10.30 -4.98
CA GLY A 18 -13.80 -10.54 -4.41
C GLY A 18 -14.28 -9.45 -3.46
N ALA A 19 -13.81 -8.21 -3.61
CA ALA A 19 -14.36 -7.07 -2.88
C ALA A 19 -15.79 -6.74 -3.35
N ASP A 20 -16.63 -6.27 -2.43
CA ASP A 20 -17.90 -5.62 -2.80
C ASP A 20 -17.63 -4.19 -3.27
N LEU A 21 -18.01 -3.92 -4.52
CA LEU A 21 -17.85 -2.64 -5.20
C LEU A 21 -19.20 -1.95 -5.46
N THR A 22 -20.27 -2.38 -4.80
CA THR A 22 -21.59 -1.78 -4.97
C THR A 22 -21.53 -0.28 -4.64
N GLY A 23 -21.83 0.54 -5.65
CA GLY A 23 -21.81 2.00 -5.54
C GLY A 23 -20.42 2.63 -5.41
N ALA A 24 -19.34 1.88 -5.65
CA ALA A 24 -17.99 2.44 -5.62
C ALA A 24 -17.77 3.41 -6.80
N THR A 25 -17.11 4.52 -6.50
CA THR A 25 -16.59 5.51 -7.45
C THR A 25 -15.08 5.37 -7.60
N ASP A 26 -14.50 6.09 -8.56
CA ASP A 26 -13.04 6.12 -8.74
C ASP A 26 -12.30 6.63 -7.50
N ASP A 27 -12.90 7.55 -6.74
CA ASP A 27 -12.32 8.07 -5.49
C ASP A 27 -12.27 7.00 -4.39
N ASP A 28 -13.15 5.99 -4.45
CA ASP A 28 -13.17 4.88 -3.49
C ASP A 28 -12.15 3.78 -3.83
N ALA A 29 -11.54 3.82 -5.02
CA ALA A 29 -10.75 2.72 -5.56
C ALA A 29 -9.60 2.28 -4.63
N GLY A 30 -8.94 3.25 -4.01
CA GLY A 30 -7.85 2.99 -3.06
C GLY A 30 -8.34 2.28 -1.80
N GLU A 31 -9.41 2.79 -1.19
CA GLU A 31 -9.96 2.25 0.05
C GLU A 31 -10.52 0.84 -0.19
N ARG A 32 -11.33 0.65 -1.25
CA ARG A 32 -11.94 -0.65 -1.58
C ARG A 32 -10.90 -1.76 -1.75
N LEU A 33 -9.82 -1.47 -2.47
CA LEU A 33 -8.74 -2.45 -2.64
C LEU A 33 -7.98 -2.68 -1.33
N ALA A 34 -7.64 -1.62 -0.60
CA ALA A 34 -6.88 -1.71 0.65
C ALA A 34 -7.65 -2.50 1.73
N SER A 35 -8.93 -2.19 1.95
CA SER A 35 -9.76 -2.92 2.92
C SER A 35 -9.83 -4.40 2.56
N ARG A 36 -9.99 -4.74 1.28
CA ARG A 36 -10.07 -6.14 0.84
C ARG A 36 -8.74 -6.89 1.05
N LEU A 37 -7.61 -6.24 0.76
CA LEU A 37 -6.30 -6.82 1.04
C LEU A 37 -6.09 -7.03 2.55
N ILE A 38 -6.53 -6.09 3.39
CA ILE A 38 -6.45 -6.21 4.85
C ILE A 38 -7.27 -7.40 5.36
N GLU A 39 -8.49 -7.60 4.88
CA GLU A 39 -9.29 -8.78 5.22
C GLU A 39 -8.57 -10.09 4.87
N LEU A 40 -8.01 -10.17 3.65
CA LEU A 40 -7.26 -11.34 3.19
C LEU A 40 -6.02 -11.59 4.04
N MET A 41 -5.27 -10.55 4.39
CA MET A 41 -4.11 -10.65 5.29
C MET A 41 -4.52 -11.23 6.65
N ARG A 42 -5.62 -10.76 7.24
CA ARG A 42 -6.12 -11.26 8.53
C ARG A 42 -6.56 -12.73 8.46
N ILE A 43 -7.30 -13.11 7.41
CA ILE A 43 -7.77 -14.50 7.24
C ILE A 43 -6.62 -15.48 7.00
N THR A 44 -5.54 -15.03 6.38
CA THR A 44 -4.36 -15.86 6.06
C THR A 44 -3.27 -15.82 7.14
N GLY A 45 -3.44 -15.01 8.19
CA GLY A 45 -2.47 -14.90 9.28
C GLY A 45 -1.21 -14.12 8.92
N ILE A 46 -1.27 -13.24 7.92
CA ILE A 46 -0.17 -12.34 7.59
C ILE A 46 0.02 -11.33 8.75
N PRO A 47 1.28 -11.06 9.17
CA PRO A 47 1.55 -10.06 10.20
C PRO A 47 1.03 -8.66 9.83
N ASN A 48 0.62 -7.91 10.86
CA ASN A 48 0.04 -6.59 10.68
C ASN A 48 1.10 -5.55 10.31
N GLY A 49 1.18 -5.23 9.02
CA GLY A 49 2.15 -4.27 8.50
C GLY A 49 3.61 -4.70 8.72
N VAL A 50 4.53 -3.78 8.48
CA VAL A 50 5.96 -4.01 8.74
C VAL A 50 6.26 -4.06 10.25
N GLY A 51 5.38 -3.51 11.09
CA GLY A 51 5.47 -3.63 12.54
C GLY A 51 5.28 -5.07 13.03
N GLY A 52 4.39 -5.82 12.39
CA GLY A 52 4.17 -7.24 12.67
C GLY A 52 5.39 -8.14 12.41
N VAL A 53 6.40 -7.65 11.68
CA VAL A 53 7.67 -8.35 11.42
C VAL A 53 8.88 -7.71 12.11
N GLY A 54 8.65 -6.77 13.04
CA GLY A 54 9.67 -6.26 13.95
C GLY A 54 10.24 -4.87 13.63
N TYR A 55 9.73 -4.16 12.62
CA TYR A 55 10.13 -2.78 12.35
C TYR A 55 9.35 -1.78 13.21
N GLY A 56 9.99 -0.67 13.57
CA GLY A 56 9.36 0.44 14.29
C GLY A 56 9.59 1.79 13.61
N SER A 57 9.02 2.84 14.21
CA SER A 57 9.16 4.21 13.69
C SER A 57 10.62 4.69 13.59
N ALA A 58 11.52 4.13 14.41
CA ALA A 58 12.95 4.42 14.37
C ALA A 58 13.64 3.88 13.11
N ASP A 59 13.05 2.87 12.44
CA ASP A 59 13.60 2.25 11.24
C ASP A 59 13.19 2.97 9.95
N LEU A 60 12.15 3.82 9.99
CA LEU A 60 11.60 4.50 8.81
C LEU A 60 12.66 5.23 7.98
N PRO A 61 13.62 5.98 8.55
CA PRO A 61 14.66 6.66 7.76
C PRO A 61 15.53 5.66 6.98
N THR A 62 15.89 4.54 7.60
CA THR A 62 16.74 3.52 6.97
C THR A 62 15.97 2.71 5.93
N LEU A 63 14.70 2.39 6.19
CA LEU A 63 13.81 1.74 5.24
C LEU A 63 13.60 2.61 3.99
N ALA A 64 13.32 3.90 4.18
CA ALA A 64 13.14 4.86 3.09
C ALA A 64 14.42 4.99 2.25
N ALA A 65 15.58 5.20 2.88
CA ALA A 65 16.86 5.29 2.18
C ALA A 65 17.22 4.00 1.42
N GLY A 66 16.98 2.84 2.03
CA GLY A 66 17.19 1.53 1.40
C GLY A 66 16.32 1.30 0.17
N ALA A 67 15.03 1.65 0.25
CA ALA A 67 14.12 1.60 -0.88
C ALA A 67 14.51 2.64 -1.97
N TRP A 68 14.90 3.85 -1.56
CA TRP A 68 15.30 4.92 -2.48
C TRP A 68 16.54 4.58 -3.29
N ALA A 69 17.50 3.88 -2.69
CA ALA A 69 18.68 3.36 -3.40
C ALA A 69 18.31 2.43 -4.58
N GLN A 70 17.14 1.79 -4.54
CA GLN A 70 16.63 0.89 -5.58
C GLN A 70 15.87 1.66 -6.68
N GLN A 71 16.49 2.72 -7.24
CA GLN A 71 15.88 3.62 -8.23
C GLN A 71 15.20 2.90 -9.40
N ARG A 72 15.78 1.80 -9.89
CA ARG A 72 15.19 1.02 -10.99
C ARG A 72 13.83 0.44 -10.64
N LEU A 73 13.63 0.00 -9.40
CA LEU A 73 12.35 -0.54 -8.93
C LEU A 73 11.35 0.58 -8.62
N VAL A 74 11.82 1.64 -7.94
CA VAL A 74 10.97 2.79 -7.56
C VAL A 74 10.34 3.46 -8.79
N ARG A 75 11.10 3.59 -9.88
CA ARG A 75 10.63 4.23 -11.13
C ARG A 75 9.57 3.45 -11.91
N ASN A 76 9.26 2.22 -11.52
CA ASN A 76 8.14 1.48 -12.11
C ASN A 76 6.77 1.93 -11.58
N ALA A 77 6.73 2.71 -10.50
CA ALA A 77 5.48 3.22 -9.95
C ALA A 77 4.75 4.09 -10.99
N PRO A 78 3.40 4.05 -11.03
CA PRO A 78 2.62 4.89 -11.94
C PRO A 78 2.60 6.38 -11.55
N LYS A 79 3.25 6.73 -10.43
CA LYS A 79 3.39 8.10 -9.90
C LYS A 79 4.83 8.38 -9.60
N ALA A 80 5.21 9.66 -9.64
CA ALA A 80 6.48 10.10 -9.10
C ALA A 80 6.55 9.75 -7.60
N VAL A 81 7.69 9.19 -7.20
CA VAL A 81 8.00 8.84 -5.81
C VAL A 81 9.28 9.57 -5.46
N ASP A 82 9.30 10.20 -4.29
CA ASP A 82 10.51 10.74 -3.67
C ASP A 82 10.81 10.02 -2.35
N GLU A 83 12.01 10.25 -1.82
CA GLU A 83 12.49 9.58 -0.59
C GLU A 83 11.63 9.93 0.63
N ALA A 84 11.12 11.17 0.71
CA ALA A 84 10.24 11.59 1.79
C ALA A 84 8.91 10.81 1.76
N GLY A 85 8.30 10.66 0.58
CA GLY A 85 7.08 9.89 0.38
C GLY A 85 7.26 8.40 0.66
N LEU A 86 8.46 7.83 0.45
CA LEU A 86 8.77 6.47 0.91
C LEU A 86 8.73 6.37 2.44
N GLY A 87 9.23 7.38 3.16
CA GLY A 87 9.13 7.45 4.62
C GLY A 87 7.68 7.47 5.11
N GLU A 88 6.83 8.28 4.47
CA GLU A 88 5.39 8.31 4.76
C GLU A 88 4.71 6.96 4.47
N LEU A 89 5.02 6.34 3.33
CA LEU A 89 4.52 5.02 2.96
C LEU A 89 4.88 3.94 3.98
N PHE A 90 6.13 3.89 4.43
CA PHE A 90 6.53 2.96 5.49
C PHE A 90 5.87 3.29 6.83
N GLY A 91 5.69 4.57 7.14
CA GLY A 91 4.98 5.02 8.33
C GLY A 91 3.52 4.52 8.36
N SER A 92 2.79 4.68 7.25
CA SER A 92 1.44 4.13 7.09
C SER A 92 1.42 2.60 7.08
N ALA A 93 2.54 1.96 6.73
CA ALA A 93 2.68 0.50 6.71
C ALA A 93 3.07 -0.11 8.06
N LEU A 94 3.35 0.68 9.10
CA LEU A 94 3.70 0.14 10.42
C LEU A 94 2.58 -0.72 11.00
N CYS A 95 1.33 -0.29 10.82
CA CYS A 95 0.15 -0.94 11.35
C CYS A 95 -1.07 -0.59 10.48
N TYR A 96 -1.82 -1.60 10.04
CA TYR A 96 -3.01 -1.44 9.21
C TYR A 96 -4.33 -1.64 9.96
N TRP A 97 -4.33 -2.46 11.02
CA TRP A 97 -5.52 -2.77 11.83
C TRP A 97 -5.25 -2.93 13.33
#